data_AF-A0A520IAP6-F1
#
_entry.id   AF-A0A520IAP6-F1
#
_cell.length_a   1.000
_cell.length_b   1.000
_cell.length_c   1.000
_cell.angle_alpha   90.00
_cell.angle_beta   90.00
_cell.angle_gamma   90.00
#
_symmetry.space_group_name_H-M   'P 1'
#
loop_
_entity.id
_entity.type
_entity.pdbx_description
1 polymer ?
#
loop_
_entity_poly.entity_id
_entity_poly.type
_entity_poly.pdbx_seq_one_letter_code
_entity_poly.pdbx_strand_id
1 'polypeptide(L)'
;MRHIVSRCLVGLGLGIGTTLVASPALADALTPTGRWTANIDGSATLPPMGWNSWNAFGTDVSEEKVIASAKIIADSGLKAKGYRYIDVDDGWWL
;
A
#
# COMPACT_ATOMS: atom_id res chain seq x y z
N MET A 1 42.41 39.10 -22.12
CA MET A 1 43.66 38.79 -22.85
C MET A 1 43.60 37.31 -23.23
N ARG A 2 43.57 37.01 -24.53
CA ARG A 2 43.27 35.69 -25.12
C ARG A 2 44.53 34.81 -25.14
N HIS A 3 44.52 33.60 -24.58
CA HIS A 3 45.42 32.49 -24.96
C HIS A 3 44.81 31.19 -24.40
N ILE A 4 44.76 30.01 -25.03
CA ILE A 4 44.99 29.48 -26.37
C ILE A 4 44.28 28.11 -26.32
N VAL A 5 43.53 27.78 -27.37
CA VAL A 5 42.76 26.54 -27.50
C VAL A 5 43.74 25.39 -27.79
N SER A 6 43.89 24.44 -26.87
CA SER A 6 44.58 23.17 -27.17
C SER A 6 43.57 22.17 -27.70
N ARG A 7 43.63 21.96 -29.01
CA ARG A 7 42.83 21.00 -29.77
C ARG A 7 43.30 19.59 -29.41
N CYS A 8 42.48 18.83 -28.69
CA CYS A 8 42.66 17.37 -28.64
C CYS A 8 42.37 16.80 -30.03
N LEU A 9 43.39 16.17 -30.59
CA LEU A 9 43.36 15.42 -31.84
C LEU A 9 42.30 14.31 -31.75
N VAL A 10 41.39 14.30 -32.74
CA VAL A 10 40.49 13.19 -33.01
C VAL A 10 41.34 12.02 -33.50
N GLY A 11 41.53 11.01 -32.66
CA GLY A 11 42.06 9.72 -33.07
C GLY A 11 41.00 8.96 -33.85
N LEU A 12 41.24 8.77 -35.15
CA LEU A 12 40.44 7.91 -36.01
C LEU A 12 40.73 6.44 -35.67
N GLY A 13 40.17 5.96 -34.55
CA GLY A 13 40.13 4.54 -34.24
C GLY A 13 39.03 3.87 -35.05
N LEU A 14 39.40 2.93 -35.92
CA LEU A 14 38.47 2.08 -36.65
C LEU A 14 37.76 1.14 -35.65
N GLY A 15 36.76 1.65 -34.94
CA GLY A 15 35.95 0.89 -34.00
C GLY A 15 34.96 0.03 -34.77
N ILE A 16 35.11 -1.30 -34.69
CA ILE A 16 34.10 -2.25 -35.13
C ILE A 16 32.84 -1.97 -34.30
N GLY A 17 31.88 -1.28 -34.91
CA GLY A 17 30.61 -0.95 -34.30
C GLY A 17 29.83 -2.23 -34.01
N THR A 18 29.88 -2.69 -32.77
CA THR A 18 28.93 -3.70 -32.28
C THR A 18 27.58 -3.02 -32.15
N THR A 19 26.69 -3.25 -33.10
CA THR A 19 25.30 -2.82 -32.97
C THR A 19 24.64 -3.65 -31.88
N LEU A 20 24.49 -3.07 -30.68
CA LEU A 20 23.62 -3.60 -29.64
C LEU A 20 22.18 -3.56 -30.17
N VAL A 21 21.66 -4.71 -30.59
CA VAL A 21 20.24 -4.87 -30.86
C VAL A 21 19.55 -5.01 -29.50
N ALA A 22 18.79 -4.01 -29.08
CA ALA A 22 17.98 -4.10 -27.87
C ALA A 22 16.92 -5.19 -28.07
N SER A 23 17.00 -6.27 -27.30
CA SER A 23 15.93 -7.28 -27.25
C SER A 23 14.66 -6.63 -26.68
N PRO A 24 13.48 -6.86 -27.28
CA PRO A 24 12.23 -6.40 -26.69
C PRO A 24 12.07 -7.07 -25.32
N ALA A 25 11.79 -6.27 -24.29
CA ALA A 25 11.43 -6.81 -23.00
C ALA A 25 10.16 -7.66 -23.17
N LEU A 26 10.23 -8.95 -22.80
CA LEU A 26 9.03 -9.77 -22.70
C LEU A 26 8.09 -9.14 -21.68
N ALA A 27 6.82 -9.00 -22.06
CA ALA A 27 5.79 -8.54 -21.15
C ALA A 27 5.74 -9.48 -19.93
N ASP A 28 5.85 -8.91 -18.73
CA ASP A 28 5.78 -9.69 -17.49
C ASP A 28 4.34 -10.18 -17.29
N ALA A 29 4.16 -11.50 -17.30
CA ALA A 29 2.86 -12.16 -17.12
C ALA A 29 2.21 -11.85 -15.76
N LEU A 30 2.98 -11.37 -14.79
CA LEU A 30 2.52 -10.97 -13.47
C LEU A 30 2.35 -9.45 -13.32
N THR A 31 2.45 -8.69 -14.42
CA THR A 31 2.21 -7.25 -14.38
C THR A 31 0.80 -6.99 -13.80
N PRO A 32 0.65 -6.24 -12.71
CA PRO A 32 -0.66 -5.96 -12.14
C PRO A 32 -1.52 -5.20 -13.14
N THR A 33 -2.58 -5.83 -13.65
CA THR A 33 -3.57 -5.19 -14.55
C THR A 33 -4.73 -4.57 -13.79
N GLY A 34 -4.87 -4.90 -12.50
CA GLY A 34 -5.89 -4.34 -11.63
C GLY A 34 -5.64 -2.86 -11.34
N ARG A 35 -6.58 -2.00 -11.72
CA ARG A 35 -6.63 -0.63 -11.22
C ARG A 35 -7.45 -0.62 -9.94
N TRP A 36 -6.79 -0.32 -8.82
CA TRP A 36 -7.51 -0.07 -7.57
C TRP A 36 -8.26 1.26 -7.69
N THR A 37 -9.58 1.22 -7.47
CA THR A 37 -10.41 2.42 -7.33
C THR A 37 -11.03 2.37 -5.94
N ALA A 38 -10.61 3.28 -5.07
CA ALA A 38 -11.30 3.53 -3.82
C ALA A 38 -12.45 4.49 -4.09
N ASN A 39 -13.62 4.25 -3.49
CA ASN A 39 -14.57 5.34 -3.35
C ASN A 39 -13.98 6.36 -2.37
N ILE A 40 -13.49 7.48 -2.89
CA ILE A 40 -12.97 8.60 -2.10
C ILE A 40 -14.07 9.56 -1.67
N ASP A 41 -15.31 9.35 -2.14
CA ASP A 41 -16.47 10.11 -1.70
C ASP A 41 -16.83 9.61 -0.29
N GLY A 42 -16.24 10.24 0.73
CA GLY A 42 -16.45 9.88 2.13
C GLY A 42 -15.61 10.71 3.09
N SER A 43 -16.00 10.72 4.37
CA SER A 43 -15.34 11.50 5.43
C SER A 43 -14.05 10.86 5.97
N ALA A 44 -13.60 9.74 5.41
CA ALA A 44 -12.45 9.00 5.90
C ALA A 44 -11.18 9.37 5.11
N THR A 45 -10.47 10.40 5.57
CA THR A 45 -9.20 10.85 4.98
C THR A 45 -8.05 9.84 5.16
N LEU A 46 -8.22 8.85 6.05
CA LEU A 46 -7.30 7.76 6.33
C LEU A 46 -8.11 6.45 6.49
N PRO A 47 -7.49 5.28 6.29
CA PRO A 47 -8.15 4.01 6.56
C PRO A 47 -8.73 3.97 7.99
N PRO A 48 -10.00 3.53 8.18
CA PRO A 48 -10.58 3.39 9.50
C PRO A 48 -9.84 2.31 10.29
N MET A 49 -9.71 2.53 11.60
CA MET A 49 -9.01 1.61 12.50
C MET A 49 -9.95 1.21 13.64
N GLY A 50 -10.10 -0.09 13.85
CA GLY A 50 -11.05 -0.64 14.82
C GLY A 50 -10.87 -2.14 15.03
N TRP A 51 -11.90 -2.76 15.59
CA TRP A 51 -12.01 -4.18 15.83
C TRP A 51 -13.37 -4.67 15.33
N ASN A 52 -13.42 -5.93 14.87
CA ASN A 52 -14.63 -6.56 14.32
C ASN A 52 -14.92 -7.88 15.07
N SER A 53 -16.19 -8.13 15.40
CA SER A 53 -16.60 -9.30 16.19
C SER A 53 -16.45 -10.64 15.50
N TRP A 54 -16.53 -10.69 14.17
CA TRP A 54 -16.52 -11.92 13.38
C TRP A 54 -15.27 -12.77 13.63
N ASN A 55 -14.10 -12.13 13.62
CA ASN A 55 -12.81 -12.81 13.78
C ASN A 55 -12.61 -13.46 15.15
N ALA A 56 -13.42 -13.08 16.14
CA ALA A 56 -13.35 -13.61 17.51
C ALA A 56 -14.52 -14.55 17.82
N PHE A 57 -15.73 -14.23 17.36
CA PHE A 57 -16.96 -14.81 17.88
C PHE A 57 -17.84 -15.48 16.82
N GLY A 58 -17.63 -15.18 15.52
CA GLY A 58 -18.60 -15.56 14.49
C GLY A 58 -20.01 -15.11 14.88
N THR A 59 -20.98 -16.03 14.82
CA THR A 59 -22.37 -15.77 15.21
C THR A 59 -22.64 -15.86 16.73
N ASP A 60 -21.67 -16.29 17.55
CA ASP A 60 -21.79 -16.33 19.01
C ASP A 60 -21.43 -14.95 19.62
N VAL A 61 -22.08 -13.89 19.14
CA VAL A 61 -21.91 -12.52 19.59
C VAL A 61 -22.95 -12.17 20.65
N SER A 62 -22.56 -11.41 21.68
CA SER A 62 -23.47 -10.89 22.71
C SER A 62 -23.08 -9.47 23.13
N GLU A 63 -24.01 -8.72 23.71
CA GLU A 63 -23.73 -7.37 24.24
C GLU A 63 -22.57 -7.39 25.22
N GLU A 64 -22.53 -8.35 26.14
CA GLU A 64 -21.46 -8.49 27.13
C GLU A 64 -20.08 -8.63 26.46
N LYS A 65 -19.97 -9.49 25.44
CA LYS A 65 -18.73 -9.69 24.68
C LYS A 65 -18.30 -8.42 23.94
N VAL A 66 -19.23 -7.74 23.28
CA VAL A 66 -18.95 -6.50 22.53
C VAL A 66 -18.48 -5.39 23.48
N ILE A 67 -19.18 -5.19 24.61
CA ILE A 67 -18.81 -4.18 25.60
C ILE A 67 -17.47 -4.52 26.27
N ALA A 68 -17.19 -5.80 26.55
CA ALA A 68 -15.90 -6.22 27.09
C ALA A 68 -14.74 -5.95 26.10
N SER A 69 -14.90 -6.29 24.82
CA SER A 69 -13.92 -5.96 23.77
C SER A 69 -13.68 -4.45 23.67
N ALA A 70 -14.74 -3.65 23.71
CA ALA A 70 -14.64 -2.19 23.67
C ALA A 70 -13.86 -1.62 24.87
N LYS A 71 -14.08 -2.14 26.08
CA LYS A 71 -13.32 -1.77 27.29
C LYS A 71 -11.84 -2.11 27.15
N ILE A 72 -11.51 -3.30 26.67
CA ILE A 72 -10.11 -3.68 26.44
C ILE A 72 -9.42 -2.74 25.45
N ILE A 73 -10.09 -2.35 24.36
CA ILE A 73 -9.54 -1.39 23.39
C ILE A 73 -9.32 0.00 24.02
N ALA A 74 -10.24 0.44 24.88
CA ALA A 74 -10.10 1.68 25.62
C ALA A 74 -8.94 1.64 26.62
N ASP A 75 -8.81 0.56 27.38
CA ASP A 75 -7.90 0.44 28.53
C ASP A 75 -6.47 0.02 28.12
N SER A 76 -6.32 -0.69 27.00
CA SER A 76 -5.01 -1.16 26.48
C SER A 76 -4.17 -0.09 25.80
N GLY A 77 -4.70 1.13 25.64
CA GLY A 77 -4.06 2.19 24.86
C GLY A 77 -4.21 2.05 23.34
N LEU A 78 -4.91 1.03 22.84
CA LEU A 78 -5.24 0.90 21.42
C LEU A 78 -6.11 2.06 20.93
N LYS A 79 -7.04 2.54 21.76
CA LYS A 79 -7.80 3.77 21.48
C LYS A 79 -6.89 4.97 21.20
N ALA A 80 -5.83 5.16 22.00
CA ALA A 80 -4.87 6.23 21.80
C ALA A 80 -4.03 6.07 20.51
N LYS A 81 -3.92 4.84 19.99
CA LYS A 81 -3.26 4.52 18.72
C LYS A 81 -4.21 4.61 17.51
N GLY A 82 -5.48 4.98 17.71
CA GLY A 82 -6.44 5.23 16.63
C GLY A 82 -7.51 4.16 16.43
N TYR A 83 -7.49 3.05 17.19
CA TYR A 83 -8.54 2.02 17.16
C TYR A 83 -9.80 2.56 17.83
N ARG A 84 -10.74 3.07 17.03
CA ARG A 84 -11.90 3.86 17.49
C ARG A 84 -13.24 3.25 17.10
N TYR A 85 -13.26 2.28 16.20
CA TYR A 85 -14.47 1.61 15.74
C TYR A 85 -14.59 0.22 16.38
N ILE A 86 -15.82 -0.12 16.77
CA ILE A 86 -16.24 -1.44 17.25
C ILE A 86 -17.32 -1.91 16.28
N ASP A 87 -16.93 -2.80 15.38
CA ASP A 87 -17.81 -3.31 14.33
C ASP A 87 -18.47 -4.60 14.84
N VAL A 88 -19.78 -4.53 15.06
CA VAL A 88 -20.62 -5.70 15.35
C VAL A 88 -21.00 -6.30 14.00
N ASP A 89 -20.48 -7.49 13.73
CA ASP A 89 -20.68 -8.21 12.47
C ASP A 89 -21.92 -9.12 12.52
N ASP A 90 -22.03 -10.07 11.61
CA ASP A 90 -23.17 -11.00 11.46
C ASP A 90 -23.48 -11.79 12.75
N GLY A 91 -24.75 -12.16 12.94
CA GLY A 91 -25.25 -12.95 14.07
C GLY A 91 -25.86 -12.16 15.24
N TRP A 92 -25.86 -10.82 15.21
CA TRP A 92 -26.39 -10.00 16.32
C TRP A 92 -27.91 -10.08 16.53
N TRP A 93 -28.66 -10.63 15.57
CA TRP A 93 -30.13 -10.71 15.59
C TRP A 93 -30.67 -12.13 15.82
N LEU A 94 -29.78 -13.11 15.99
CA LEU A 94 -30.15 -14.52 16.21
C LEU A 94 -30.65 -14.75 17.64
#